data_AF-A0A3M1RXR7-F1
#
_entry.id   AF-A0A3M1RXR7-F1
#
_cell.length_a   1.000
_cell.length_b   1.000
_cell.length_c   1.000
_cell.angle_alpha   90.00
_cell.angle_beta   90.00
_cell.angle_gamma   90.00
#
_symmetry.space_group_name_H-M   'P 1'
#
loop_
_entity.id
_entity.type
_entity.pdbx_description
1 polymer ?
#
loop_
_entity_poly.entity_id
_entity_poly.type
_entity_poly.pdbx_seq_one_letter_code
_entity_poly.pdbx_strand_id
1 'polypeptide(L)'
;MNIKWKLQIIVVCFIFILLPSISSALKISGIVFDDKNCNGNRNLGEKGIAGVTIILNPGSLTTTTNAAGRFKFNGLTPGTYTLTEVDPSGYCSTSPNVRIVRLVFKNVSGQIFADSKKAISPPAGCCSSP
;
A
#
# COMPACT_ATOMS: atom_id res chain seq x y z
N MET A 1 -0.84 -58.45 -32.87
CA MET A 1 -1.96 -57.54 -33.18
C MET A 1 -1.95 -56.42 -32.13
N ASN A 2 -1.52 -55.23 -32.56
CA ASN A 2 -1.19 -54.07 -31.72
C ASN A 2 -2.45 -53.31 -31.30
N ILE A 3 -2.78 -53.35 -30.01
CA ILE A 3 -3.69 -52.39 -29.36
C ILE A 3 -3.13 -52.29 -27.93
N LYS A 4 -2.55 -51.17 -27.49
CA LYS A 4 -3.30 -49.98 -27.05
C LYS A 4 -2.36 -48.78 -27.08
N TRP A 5 -2.69 -47.81 -27.92
CA TRP A 5 -2.27 -46.41 -27.74
C TRP A 5 -2.92 -45.89 -26.45
N LYS A 6 -2.41 -46.27 -25.29
CA LYS A 6 -2.75 -45.57 -24.06
C LYS A 6 -1.74 -44.46 -23.91
N LEU A 7 -1.99 -43.38 -24.68
CA LEU A 7 -1.47 -42.04 -24.42
C LEU A 7 -2.05 -41.61 -23.08
N GLN A 8 -1.58 -42.24 -22.01
CA GLN A 8 -1.89 -41.83 -20.66
C GLN A 8 -1.18 -40.52 -20.46
N ILE A 9 -1.99 -39.47 -20.59
CA ILE A 9 -1.93 -38.18 -19.94
C ILE A 9 -1.54 -38.41 -18.47
N ILE A 10 -0.28 -38.77 -18.23
CA ILE A 10 0.33 -38.97 -16.92
C ILE A 10 1.68 -38.21 -16.88
N VAL A 11 2.13 -37.64 -18.00
CA VAL A 11 3.19 -36.62 -18.02
C VAL A 11 2.60 -35.19 -17.91
N VAL A 12 1.44 -35.05 -17.26
CA VAL A 12 0.88 -33.74 -16.87
C VAL A 12 0.67 -33.66 -15.34
N CYS A 13 1.08 -34.69 -14.58
CA CYS A 13 0.87 -34.74 -13.13
C CYS A 13 2.15 -35.01 -12.32
N PHE A 14 3.34 -34.83 -12.90
CA PHE A 14 4.63 -35.09 -12.22
C PHE A 14 5.74 -34.04 -12.50
N ILE A 15 5.37 -32.84 -12.97
CA ILE A 15 6.22 -31.63 -12.96
C ILE A 15 5.63 -30.54 -12.04
N PHE A 16 4.59 -30.87 -11.27
CA PHE A 16 3.82 -29.90 -10.48
C PHE A 16 3.86 -30.16 -8.95
N ILE A 17 4.96 -30.73 -8.43
CA ILE A 17 5.11 -31.00 -6.97
C ILE A 17 6.48 -30.54 -6.42
N LEU A 18 7.21 -29.68 -7.14
CA LEU A 18 8.46 -29.05 -6.64
C LEU A 18 8.61 -27.60 -7.10
N LEU A 19 7.51 -26.90 -7.42
CA LEU A 19 7.60 -25.45 -7.45
C LEU A 19 7.77 -25.01 -6.00
N PRO A 20 8.90 -24.36 -5.61
CA PRO A 20 8.94 -23.69 -4.33
C PRO A 20 7.70 -22.81 -4.30
N SER A 21 6.89 -22.90 -3.24
CA SER A 21 5.82 -21.94 -2.97
C SER A 21 6.40 -20.58 -3.33
N ILE A 22 5.92 -19.95 -4.41
CA ILE A 22 6.57 -18.74 -4.93
C ILE A 22 6.48 -17.76 -3.78
N SER A 23 7.59 -17.63 -3.03
CA SER A 23 7.73 -16.74 -1.90
C SER A 23 7.89 -15.36 -2.50
N SER A 24 6.81 -14.91 -3.11
CA SER A 24 6.69 -13.57 -3.62
C SER A 24 6.62 -12.69 -2.39
N ALA A 25 7.77 -12.17 -1.96
CA ALA A 25 7.84 -11.15 -0.93
C ALA A 25 7.56 -9.80 -1.59
N LEU A 26 6.32 -9.58 -2.05
CA LEU A 26 5.94 -8.29 -2.62
C LEU A 26 5.95 -7.23 -1.53
N LYS A 27 6.01 -5.98 -1.98
CA LYS A 27 5.93 -4.81 -1.11
C LYS A 27 4.90 -3.80 -1.60
N ILE A 28 4.28 -3.16 -0.63
CA ILE A 28 3.51 -1.93 -0.80
C ILE A 28 4.26 -0.82 -0.08
N SER A 29 4.46 0.32 -0.73
CA SER A 29 5.13 1.46 -0.11
C SER A 29 4.51 2.79 -0.52
N GLY A 30 4.60 3.76 0.37
CA GLY A 30 4.03 5.08 0.16
C GLY A 30 4.62 6.16 1.04
N ILE A 31 3.96 7.30 1.06
CA ILE A 31 4.32 8.48 1.85
C ILE A 31 3.07 9.16 2.41
N VAL A 32 3.19 9.65 3.65
CA VAL A 32 2.30 10.64 4.25
C VAL A 32 3.04 11.97 4.28
N PHE A 33 2.41 13.07 3.86
CA PHE A 33 3.05 14.39 3.78
C PHE A 33 2.13 15.53 4.18
N ASP A 34 2.76 16.62 4.65
CA ASP A 34 2.15 17.90 5.01
C ASP A 34 1.77 18.64 3.72
N ASP A 35 0.53 18.44 3.27
CA ASP A 35 -0.11 19.07 2.13
C ASP A 35 -0.48 20.51 2.49
N LYS A 36 0.43 21.42 2.13
CA LYS A 36 0.33 22.81 2.56
C LYS A 36 -0.70 23.57 1.76
N ASN A 37 -0.88 23.21 0.49
CA ASN A 37 -1.79 23.90 -0.42
C ASN A 37 -3.14 23.20 -0.59
N CYS A 38 -3.30 22.02 0.01
CA CYS A 38 -4.55 21.31 0.18
C CYS A 38 -5.13 20.80 -1.14
N ASN A 39 -4.24 20.39 -2.05
CA ASN A 39 -4.60 19.88 -3.36
C ASN A 39 -4.54 18.34 -3.44
N GLY A 40 -4.17 17.66 -2.36
CA GLY A 40 -4.06 16.20 -2.27
C GLY A 40 -2.88 15.59 -3.04
N ASN A 41 -2.04 16.42 -3.66
CA ASN A 41 -0.88 16.03 -4.45
C ASN A 41 0.39 16.49 -3.77
N ARG A 42 1.45 15.70 -3.90
CA ARG A 42 2.72 16.06 -3.29
C ARG A 42 3.49 17.06 -4.15
N ASN A 43 3.72 18.25 -3.60
CA ASN A 43 4.49 19.32 -4.22
C ASN A 43 5.92 19.44 -3.66
N LEU A 44 6.75 20.21 -4.37
CA LEU A 44 8.11 20.52 -3.92
C LEU A 44 8.06 21.32 -2.61
N GLY A 45 8.82 20.89 -1.61
CA GLY A 45 8.88 21.56 -0.30
C GLY A 45 7.87 21.03 0.73
N GLU A 46 6.96 20.15 0.33
CA GLU A 46 6.05 19.46 1.26
C GLU A 46 6.77 18.29 1.92
N LYS A 47 6.85 18.38 3.26
CA LYS A 47 7.64 17.47 4.09
C LYS A 47 6.80 16.25 4.43
N GLY A 48 7.47 15.11 4.57
CA GLY A 48 6.81 13.92 5.10
C GLY A 48 6.43 14.09 6.57
N ILE A 49 5.34 13.43 6.98
CA ILE A 49 4.88 13.42 8.38
C ILE A 49 5.33 12.10 9.01
N ALA A 50 6.10 12.17 10.09
CA ALA A 50 6.63 11.01 10.79
C ALA A 50 5.64 10.46 11.85
N GLY A 51 5.74 9.17 12.15
CA GLY A 51 4.95 8.54 13.21
C GLY A 51 3.48 8.30 12.87
N VAL A 52 3.08 8.43 11.61
CA VAL A 52 1.69 8.19 11.16
C VAL A 52 1.45 6.71 11.02
N THR A 53 0.38 6.22 11.65
CA THR A 53 0.01 4.80 11.62
C THR A 53 -0.71 4.47 10.32
N ILE A 54 -0.19 3.49 9.59
CA ILE A 54 -0.83 2.90 8.43
C ILE A 54 -1.19 1.45 8.75
N ILE A 55 -2.44 1.09 8.47
CA ILE A 55 -3.00 -0.24 8.64
C ILE A 55 -3.14 -0.88 7.25
N LEU A 56 -2.81 -2.15 7.13
CA LEU A 56 -2.97 -2.94 5.91
C LEU A 56 -3.89 -4.14 6.19
N ASN A 57 -4.98 -4.24 5.43
CA ASN A 57 -5.89 -5.38 5.43
C ASN A 57 -5.90 -6.05 4.04
N PRO A 58 -6.09 -7.38 3.94
CA PRO A 58 -6.19 -8.35 5.03
C PRO A 58 -4.86 -8.55 5.77
N GLY A 59 -4.94 -9.14 6.96
CA GLY A 59 -3.77 -9.44 7.83
C GLY A 59 -3.56 -8.47 8.99
N SER A 60 -4.33 -7.37 9.05
CA SER A 60 -4.31 -6.37 10.13
C SER A 60 -2.90 -5.93 10.53
N LEU A 61 -2.02 -5.83 9.53
CA LEU A 61 -0.64 -5.41 9.72
C LEU A 61 -0.61 -3.90 9.94
N THR A 62 0.31 -3.44 10.78
CA THR A 62 0.51 -2.01 11.03
C THR A 62 1.97 -1.62 10.80
N THR A 63 2.17 -0.36 10.41
CA THR A 63 3.48 0.27 10.33
C THR A 63 3.35 1.75 10.63
N THR A 64 4.46 2.40 10.97
CA THR A 64 4.50 3.85 11.18
C THR A 64 5.42 4.51 10.16
N THR A 65 5.04 5.70 9.68
CA THR A 65 5.92 6.46 8.78
C THR A 65 7.22 6.87 9.48
N ASN A 66 8.31 6.86 8.73
CA ASN A 66 9.61 7.32 9.22
C ASN A 66 9.75 8.85 9.19
N ALA A 67 10.93 9.38 9.54
CA ALA A 67 11.23 10.81 9.54
C ALA A 67 10.99 11.53 8.18
N ALA A 68 11.00 10.79 7.07
CA ALA A 68 10.72 11.29 5.73
C ALA A 68 9.26 11.05 5.29
N GLY A 69 8.39 10.64 6.20
CA GLY A 69 6.98 10.31 5.94
C GLY A 69 6.75 8.99 5.23
N ARG A 70 7.78 8.17 5.01
CA ARG A 70 7.69 6.95 4.20
C ARG A 70 7.25 5.76 5.04
N PHE A 71 6.38 4.93 4.48
CA PHE A 71 6.00 3.63 5.04
C PHE A 71 6.22 2.50 4.02
N LYS A 72 6.34 1.27 4.53
CA LYS A 72 6.42 0.07 3.69
C LYS A 72 5.87 -1.17 4.41
N PHE A 73 5.19 -2.02 3.67
CA PHE A 73 4.87 -3.40 4.02
C PHE A 73 5.66 -4.33 3.11
N ASN A 74 6.24 -5.39 3.64
CA ASN A 74 7.03 -6.39 2.90
C ASN A 74 6.46 -7.78 3.16
N GLY A 75 6.90 -8.77 2.37
CA GLY A 75 6.48 -10.16 2.58
C GLY A 75 5.02 -10.39 2.20
N LEU A 76 4.49 -9.60 1.26
CA LEU A 76 3.10 -9.68 0.84
C LEU A 76 2.94 -10.64 -0.33
N THR A 77 1.92 -11.49 -0.26
CA THR A 77 1.50 -12.32 -1.38
C THR A 77 0.71 -11.50 -2.40
N PRO A 78 0.58 -11.97 -3.66
CA PRO A 78 -0.39 -11.41 -4.60
C PRO A 78 -1.80 -11.37 -4.00
N GLY A 79 -2.55 -10.29 -4.26
CA GLY A 79 -3.86 -10.07 -3.64
C GLY A 79 -4.33 -8.63 -3.72
N THR A 80 -5.54 -8.39 -3.24
CA THR A 80 -6.07 -7.03 -3.04
C THR A 80 -5.93 -6.66 -1.58
N TYR A 81 -5.35 -5.49 -1.34
CA TYR A 81 -5.14 -4.93 -0.01
C TYR A 81 -5.81 -3.58 0.12
N THR A 82 -6.25 -3.26 1.33
CA THR A 82 -6.75 -1.96 1.73
C THR A 82 -5.75 -1.35 2.70
N LEU A 83 -5.14 -0.24 2.31
CA LEU A 83 -4.41 0.65 3.20
C LEU A 83 -5.40 1.59 3.87
N THR A 84 -5.26 1.76 5.18
CA THR A 84 -5.98 2.75 5.96
C THR A 84 -5.00 3.56 6.77
N GLU A 85 -4.98 4.87 6.55
CA GLU A 85 -4.30 5.82 7.40
C GLU A 85 -5.15 6.16 8.63
N VAL A 86 -4.48 6.31 9.77
CA VAL A 86 -5.04 6.96 10.95
C VAL A 86 -4.54 8.39 10.97
N ASP A 87 -5.46 9.35 10.91
CA ASP A 87 -5.13 10.78 10.86
C ASP A 87 -4.09 11.16 11.92
N PRO A 88 -2.99 11.83 11.54
CA PRO A 88 -2.01 12.31 12.51
C PRO A 88 -2.62 13.34 13.46
N SER A 89 -2.19 13.32 14.72
CA SER A 89 -2.65 14.30 15.71
C SER A 89 -2.30 15.73 15.27
N GLY A 90 -3.29 16.63 15.29
CA GLY A 90 -3.14 18.02 14.86
C GLY A 90 -3.30 18.25 13.35
N TYR A 91 -3.59 17.21 12.58
CA TYR A 91 -3.82 17.27 11.15
C TYR A 91 -5.27 16.90 10.79
N CYS A 92 -5.67 17.24 9.56
CA CYS A 92 -6.84 16.66 8.90
C CYS A 92 -6.42 16.17 7.50
N SER A 93 -7.16 15.19 6.98
CA SER A 93 -6.88 14.63 5.66
C SER A 93 -7.37 15.55 4.55
N THR A 94 -6.50 15.79 3.56
CA THR A 94 -6.81 16.45 2.29
C THR A 94 -6.88 15.47 1.12
N SER A 95 -6.70 14.17 1.40
CA SER A 95 -6.95 13.05 0.50
C SER A 95 -7.74 11.96 1.25
N PRO A 96 -8.33 10.96 0.56
CA PRO A 96 -9.00 9.88 1.28
C PRO A 96 -8.03 9.07 2.14
N ASN A 97 -8.42 8.68 3.36
CA ASN A 97 -7.61 7.85 4.26
C ASN A 97 -7.55 6.38 3.87
N VAL A 98 -8.25 5.99 2.80
CA VAL A 98 -8.32 4.62 2.32
C VAL A 98 -7.79 4.52 0.90
N ARG A 99 -6.94 3.51 0.65
CA ARG A 99 -6.43 3.16 -0.69
C ARG A 99 -6.53 1.66 -0.91
N ILE A 100 -7.10 1.27 -2.04
CA ILE A 100 -7.16 -0.13 -2.47
C ILE A 100 -5.98 -0.38 -3.43
N VAL A 101 -5.17 -1.37 -3.11
CA VAL A 101 -3.95 -1.74 -3.85
C VAL A 101 -4.07 -3.18 -4.33
N ARG A 102 -3.83 -3.41 -5.63
CA ARG A 102 -3.77 -4.75 -6.22
C ARG A 102 -2.32 -5.14 -6.48
N LEU A 103 -1.89 -6.23 -5.84
CA LEU A 103 -0.59 -6.85 -6.07
C LEU A 103 -0.74 -8.02 -7.04
N VAL A 104 -0.14 -7.89 -8.22
CA VAL A 104 -0.16 -8.91 -9.29
C VAL A 104 1.27 -9.24 -9.67
N PHE A 105 1.92 -10.09 -8.85
CA PHE A 105 3.32 -10.50 -9.01
C PHE A 105 4.33 -9.34 -9.17
N LYS A 106 3.96 -8.14 -8.73
CA LYS A 106 4.76 -6.92 -8.81
C LYS A 106 4.50 -6.06 -7.58
N ASN A 107 5.57 -5.43 -7.11
CA ASN A 107 5.53 -4.43 -6.06
C ASN A 107 4.70 -3.21 -6.48
N VAL A 108 3.98 -2.61 -5.53
CA VAL A 108 3.28 -1.34 -5.75
C VAL A 108 3.90 -0.27 -4.85
N SER A 109 4.29 0.84 -5.46
CA SER A 109 4.84 2.00 -4.77
C SER A 109 4.08 3.26 -5.13
N GLY A 110 4.33 4.35 -4.41
CA GLY A 110 3.72 5.65 -4.72
C GLY A 110 2.31 5.81 -4.15
N GLN A 111 1.95 5.02 -3.13
CA GLN A 111 0.74 5.28 -2.36
C GLN A 111 0.93 6.61 -1.61
N ILE A 112 -0.06 7.50 -1.71
CA ILE A 112 0.01 8.83 -1.10
C ILE A 112 -1.18 9.06 -0.18
N PHE A 113 -0.86 9.65 0.96
CA PHE A 113 -1.77 10.20 1.94
C PHE A 113 -1.34 11.65 2.19
N ALA A 114 -2.29 12.55 2.03
CA ALA A 114 -2.09 13.99 2.11
C ALA A 114 -2.87 14.51 3.32
N ASP A 115 -2.17 15.22 4.19
CA ASP A 115 -2.71 15.79 5.42
C ASP A 115 -2.27 17.24 5.56
N SER A 116 -3.16 18.07 6.10
CA SER A 116 -2.87 19.47 6.37
C SER A 116 -2.98 19.76 7.86
N LYS A 117 -2.09 20.62 8.39
CA LYS A 117 -2.17 21.04 9.79
C LYS A 117 -3.36 21.94 10.02
N LYS A 118 -4.16 21.63 11.07
CA LYS A 118 -5.41 22.35 11.34
C LYS A 118 -5.29 23.86 11.53
N ALA A 119 -4.18 24.34 12.09
CA ALA A 119 -4.03 25.72 12.54
C ALA A 119 -3.08 26.59 11.72
N ILE A 120 -2.30 26.01 10.79
CA ILE A 120 -1.15 26.73 10.19
C ILE A 120 -1.00 26.54 8.67
N SER A 121 -1.95 25.89 8.00
CA SER A 121 -1.88 25.72 6.54
C SER A 121 -2.64 26.84 5.81
N PRO A 122 -1.97 27.67 5.00
CA PRO A 122 -2.62 28.53 4.01
C PRO A 122 -2.92 27.69 2.75
N PRO A 123 -4.15 27.68 2.20
CA PRO A 123 -5.24 28.62 2.48
C PRO A 123 -6.07 28.27 3.71
N ALA A 124 -6.64 29.30 4.35
CA ALA A 124 -7.58 29.13 5.45
C ALA A 124 -8.80 28.32 4.96
N GLY A 125 -8.85 27.02 5.28
CA GLY A 125 -9.95 26.16 4.85
C GLY A 125 -9.62 24.68 4.72
N CYS A 126 -8.35 24.28 4.73
CA CYS A 126 -7.99 22.85 4.58
C CYS A 126 -8.60 21.97 5.67
N CYS A 127 -8.65 22.51 6.88
CA CYS A 127 -9.18 21.86 8.06
C CYS A 127 -10.11 22.80 8.83
N SER A 128 -11.00 23.51 8.15
CA SER A 128 -12.09 24.19 8.85
C SER A 128 -12.83 23.13 9.68
N SER A 129 -12.70 23.21 11.01
CA SER A 129 -13.46 22.38 11.93
C SER A 129 -14.93 22.35 11.51
N PRO A 130 -15.62 21.21 11.63
CA PRO A 130 -17.08 21.21 11.52
C PRO A 130 -17.71 22.17 12.54
#